data_AF-A0A3L6PD48-F1
#
_entry.id   AF-A0A3L6PD48-F1
#
_cell.length_a   1.000
_cell.length_b   1.000
_cell.length_c   1.000
_cell.angle_alpha   90.00
_cell.angle_beta   90.00
_cell.angle_gamma   90.00
#
_symmetry.space_group_name_H-M   'P 1'
#
loop_
_entity.id
_entity.type
_entity.pdbx_description
1 polymer ?
#
loop_
_entity_poly.entity_id
_entity_poly.type
_entity_poly.pdbx_seq_one_letter_code
_entity_poly.pdbx_strand_id
1 'polypeptide(L)'
;MSNLHDAGNGKDDDASPPKRLRRSPAPEPTSVLYNRSPSPPTSSSLASSSAPEPPPISAEDWEAVLSGDMAAPPAPARSQDSCFLHWIMDDDAQVDAFDPFLAPPLCQEPAVEPPFMLQPQPQPPLRVAEDLEPQAVVDELLEAARRADSGDSTGAREILARFNHRLPSPPLGHPPLLRAAAHLRDALLRLLVTPAALPPGSVSSPLDVTLKLAAHKALADASPTVQFASFTNTQVLLDALGAARRVHVVDLDFGFGARWPPLMQELALQWRRASAQLPPPSIKVTALVSPGSAHPMELRLTHESLTRFAADVGIRFEFDAVVFDPLDPSPPVGVSAAAPGEAVAVHLPLGSGTFSAAPSTLRVVKQLRPAIVVCVDHGCHRGDLPLSHHALNVVRSGAAFLESLDAAGAPADAVAKVEQYILRPRVERLLLSDRMPPWQTMFASAGFAPVQLSSAAEAQAECLVRRRTPTPGFLVEKRQAALALRWQQSELVTVSAWRC
;
A
#
# COMPACT_ATOMS: atom_id res chain seq x y z
N MET A 1 -14.25 -82.04 5.37
CA MET A 1 -13.41 -81.64 6.50
C MET A 1 -13.79 -80.18 6.77
N SER A 2 -14.92 -79.85 7.41
CA SER A 2 -15.43 -80.31 8.73
C SER A 2 -14.47 -79.82 9.84
N ASN A 3 -14.84 -78.99 10.83
CA ASN A 3 -16.14 -78.69 11.50
C ASN A 3 -16.36 -77.15 11.63
N LEU A 4 -17.53 -76.52 11.83
CA LEU A 4 -18.89 -76.82 12.35
C LEU A 4 -19.16 -76.43 13.83
N HIS A 5 -19.87 -75.30 14.00
CA HIS A 5 -20.79 -74.84 15.07
C HIS A 5 -21.28 -73.44 14.59
N ASP A 6 -22.53 -73.08 14.28
CA ASP A 6 -23.90 -73.56 14.58
C ASP A 6 -24.34 -73.37 16.04
N ALA A 7 -25.48 -72.73 16.40
CA ALA A 7 -26.56 -72.03 15.62
C ALA A 7 -26.70 -70.55 16.11
N GLY A 8 -27.72 -69.70 15.88
CA GLY A 8 -29.09 -69.72 15.29
C GLY A 8 -29.93 -68.57 15.94
N ASN A 9 -31.13 -68.11 15.55
CA ASN A 9 -32.02 -68.26 14.37
C ASN A 9 -33.15 -67.18 14.45
N GLY A 10 -33.88 -66.86 13.36
CA GLY A 10 -35.01 -65.88 13.30
C GLY A 10 -34.66 -64.60 12.50
N LYS A 11 -35.21 -64.24 11.32
CA LYS A 11 -36.53 -64.45 10.68
C LYS A 11 -37.69 -63.76 11.45
N ASP A 12 -38.59 -63.00 10.83
CA ASP A 12 -39.13 -63.04 9.44
C ASP A 12 -39.26 -61.68 8.70
N ASP A 13 -39.51 -61.76 7.39
CA ASP A 13 -39.84 -60.66 6.46
C ASP A 13 -41.37 -60.37 6.35
N ASP A 14 -41.70 -59.17 5.84
CA ASP A 14 -42.65 -58.92 4.72
C ASP A 14 -43.86 -57.94 4.90
N ALA A 15 -44.12 -57.19 3.81
CA ALA A 15 -45.35 -56.52 3.31
C ALA A 15 -46.18 -55.49 4.12
N SER A 16 -46.06 -54.20 3.71
CA SER A 16 -47.10 -53.25 3.18
C SER A 16 -48.61 -53.45 3.45
N PRO A 17 -49.51 -52.41 3.55
CA PRO A 17 -49.57 -51.21 2.65
C PRO A 17 -50.12 -49.87 3.30
N PRO A 18 -50.37 -48.76 2.54
CA PRO A 18 -50.61 -47.41 3.11
C PRO A 18 -52.05 -46.83 3.00
N LYS A 19 -52.34 -45.78 3.79
CA LYS A 19 -53.47 -44.79 3.71
C LYS A 19 -53.16 -43.61 4.66
N ARG A 20 -53.64 -42.36 4.58
CA ARG A 20 -54.07 -41.36 3.56
C ARG A 20 -54.76 -40.22 4.37
N LEU A 21 -54.67 -38.95 3.92
CA LEU A 21 -55.41 -37.75 4.43
C LEU A 21 -55.00 -37.20 5.83
N ARG A 22 -55.11 -35.89 6.16
CA ARG A 22 -55.79 -34.74 5.50
C ARG A 22 -55.10 -33.38 5.81
N ARG A 23 -55.33 -32.36 4.97
CA ARG A 23 -54.91 -30.93 5.14
C ARG A 23 -55.83 -30.14 6.11
N SER A 24 -55.35 -28.98 6.61
CA SER A 24 -55.88 -27.58 6.41
C SER A 24 -55.41 -26.63 7.56
N PRO A 25 -55.71 -25.30 7.61
CA PRO A 25 -54.78 -24.27 7.13
C PRO A 25 -54.54 -23.08 8.12
N ALA A 26 -53.79 -22.07 7.68
CA ALA A 26 -53.57 -20.79 8.39
C ALA A 26 -54.66 -19.72 8.06
N PRO A 27 -54.67 -18.60 8.81
CA PRO A 27 -55.18 -17.32 8.30
C PRO A 27 -54.25 -16.10 8.56
N GLU A 28 -54.08 -15.27 7.54
CA GLU A 28 -53.86 -13.80 7.66
C GLU A 28 -55.25 -13.09 7.57
N PRO A 29 -55.40 -11.75 7.40
CA PRO A 29 -54.49 -10.59 7.58
C PRO A 29 -55.13 -9.45 8.43
N THR A 30 -54.40 -8.36 8.69
CA THR A 30 -54.77 -6.95 8.31
C THR A 30 -53.86 -5.89 8.94
N SER A 31 -53.93 -4.66 8.40
CA SER A 31 -53.00 -3.54 8.57
C SER A 31 -53.63 -2.31 9.28
N VAL A 32 -52.80 -1.26 9.49
CA VAL A 32 -53.13 0.19 9.67
C VAL A 32 -53.00 0.82 11.08
N LEU A 33 -51.87 1.53 11.26
CA LEU A 33 -51.62 2.87 11.87
C LEU A 33 -51.98 3.30 13.33
N TYR A 34 -51.01 4.08 13.86
CA TYR A 34 -51.06 5.26 14.76
C TYR A 34 -51.12 5.16 16.32
N ASN A 35 -50.02 5.64 16.92
CA ASN A 35 -49.86 6.45 18.16
C ASN A 35 -50.65 6.13 19.45
N ARG A 36 -49.92 5.78 20.52
CA ARG A 36 -49.57 6.71 21.64
C ARG A 36 -48.62 6.07 22.66
N SER A 37 -47.77 6.90 23.28
CA SER A 37 -46.89 6.53 24.42
C SER A 37 -47.69 6.20 25.69
N PRO A 38 -47.05 5.54 26.67
CA PRO A 38 -46.74 6.27 27.91
C PRO A 38 -45.38 5.93 28.55
N SER A 39 -44.74 6.93 29.17
CA SER A 39 -43.74 6.77 30.23
C SER A 39 -44.39 6.16 31.49
N PRO A 40 -43.69 5.47 32.44
CA PRO A 40 -42.58 6.03 33.28
C PRO A 40 -41.56 4.92 33.70
N PRO A 41 -40.77 4.98 34.81
CA PRO A 41 -40.47 6.08 35.74
C PRO A 41 -38.97 6.36 35.99
N THR A 42 -38.72 7.51 36.61
CA THR A 42 -37.43 7.92 37.20
C THR A 42 -37.15 7.27 38.55
N SER A 43 -35.90 6.79 38.75
CA SER A 43 -35.10 6.65 40.00
C SER A 43 -34.30 5.34 40.04
N SER A 44 -33.07 5.25 40.57
CA SER A 44 -32.12 6.30 40.98
C SER A 44 -30.70 5.75 41.17
N SER A 45 -29.69 6.57 40.85
CA SER A 45 -28.32 6.60 41.39
C SER A 45 -27.61 5.28 41.76
N LEU A 46 -26.70 4.83 40.89
CA LEU A 46 -25.42 4.24 41.30
C LEU A 46 -24.30 4.87 40.45
N ALA A 47 -23.31 5.46 41.11
CA ALA A 47 -22.22 6.15 40.43
C ALA A 47 -21.11 5.15 40.04
N SER A 48 -20.81 5.07 38.74
CA SER A 48 -19.54 4.57 38.23
C SER A 48 -18.87 5.69 37.44
N SER A 49 -17.68 6.11 37.88
CA SER A 49 -16.92 7.17 37.21
C SER A 49 -16.22 6.62 35.97
N SER A 50 -16.94 6.50 34.85
CA SER A 50 -16.31 6.51 33.53
C SER A 50 -15.84 7.94 33.25
N ALA A 51 -14.54 8.14 33.05
CA ALA A 51 -14.05 9.38 32.47
C ALA A 51 -14.73 9.59 31.10
N PRO A 52 -15.12 10.81 30.72
CA PRO A 52 -15.66 11.06 29.39
C PRO A 52 -14.58 10.72 28.35
N GLU A 53 -14.98 9.96 27.34
CA GLU A 53 -14.19 9.75 26.13
C GLU A 53 -13.89 11.13 25.51
N PRO A 54 -12.63 11.42 25.13
CA PRO A 54 -12.31 12.72 24.55
C PRO A 54 -13.11 12.93 23.26
N PRO A 55 -13.63 14.14 23.00
CA PRO A 55 -14.37 14.38 21.77
C PRO A 55 -13.47 14.11 20.55
N PRO A 56 -14.02 13.52 19.46
CA PRO A 56 -13.27 13.35 18.23
C PRO A 56 -12.79 14.72 17.73
N ILE A 57 -11.57 14.76 17.20
CA ILE A 57 -11.00 15.95 16.54
C ILE A 57 -11.97 16.36 15.45
N SER A 58 -12.39 17.63 15.45
CA SER A 58 -13.41 18.10 14.53
C SER A 58 -12.85 18.16 13.10
N ALA A 59 -13.72 18.11 12.09
CA ALA A 59 -13.29 18.35 10.71
C ALA A 59 -12.61 19.72 10.57
N GLU A 60 -13.06 20.71 11.35
CA GLU A 60 -12.59 22.10 11.42
C GLU A 60 -11.16 22.20 11.99
N ASP A 61 -10.80 21.38 13.00
CA ASP A 61 -9.43 21.29 13.51
C ASP A 61 -8.46 20.76 12.44
N TRP A 62 -8.91 19.79 11.63
CA TRP A 62 -8.15 19.33 10.46
C TRP A 62 -8.08 20.39 9.36
N GLU A 63 -9.09 21.27 9.22
CA GLU A 63 -8.99 22.40 8.30
C GLU A 63 -7.90 23.39 8.74
N ALA A 64 -7.73 23.65 10.04
CA ALA A 64 -6.64 24.47 10.55
C ALA A 64 -5.25 23.85 10.30
N VAL A 65 -5.08 22.55 10.57
CA VAL A 65 -3.83 21.80 10.30
C VAL A 65 -3.48 21.76 8.80
N LEU A 66 -4.48 21.73 7.92
CA LEU A 66 -4.30 21.72 6.47
C LEU A 66 -4.21 23.13 5.83
N SER A 67 -4.50 24.21 6.57
CA SER A 67 -4.55 25.58 6.03
C SER A 67 -3.59 26.56 6.71
N GLY A 68 -2.89 26.16 7.77
CA GLY A 68 -1.75 26.91 8.35
C GLY A 68 -2.10 28.11 9.24
N ASP A 69 -3.37 28.36 9.52
CA ASP A 69 -3.83 29.55 10.27
C ASP A 69 -4.03 29.27 11.78
N MET A 70 -3.02 29.58 12.58
CA MET A 70 -3.20 30.01 13.98
C MET A 70 -2.19 31.12 14.32
N ALA A 71 -2.69 32.27 14.74
CA ALA A 71 -1.87 33.45 14.97
C ALA A 71 -1.23 33.51 16.38
N ALA A 72 0.08 33.82 16.37
CA ALA A 72 0.91 34.53 17.37
C ALA A 72 2.09 33.75 18.01
N PRO A 73 3.22 34.42 18.30
CA PRO A 73 4.03 35.28 17.43
C PRO A 73 5.52 34.78 17.39
N PRO A 74 6.51 35.48 16.79
CA PRO A 74 7.38 34.88 15.79
C PRO A 74 8.60 34.10 16.33
N ALA A 75 8.81 32.91 15.75
CA ALA A 75 10.12 32.32 15.47
C ALA A 75 10.23 32.18 13.93
N PRO A 76 11.43 32.15 13.31
CA PRO A 76 11.57 32.33 11.87
C PRO A 76 10.80 31.28 11.07
N ALA A 77 9.88 31.74 10.23
CA ALA A 77 9.00 30.89 9.45
C ALA A 77 9.78 30.10 8.38
N ARG A 78 9.89 28.78 8.57
CA ARG A 78 10.06 27.82 7.47
C ARG A 78 8.67 27.34 7.03
N SER A 79 8.47 27.13 5.72
CA SER A 79 7.17 26.72 5.15
C SER A 79 6.65 25.44 5.82
N GLN A 80 5.36 25.39 6.16
CA GLN A 80 4.71 24.22 6.74
C GLN A 80 3.89 23.44 5.69
N ASP A 81 4.55 23.04 4.61
CA ASP A 81 3.97 22.11 3.64
C ASP A 81 4.09 20.67 4.15
N SER A 82 2.95 20.00 4.37
CA SER A 82 2.81 18.82 5.24
C SER A 82 3.24 17.47 4.65
N CYS A 83 4.18 17.45 3.70
CA CYS A 83 4.75 16.23 3.15
C CYS A 83 6.18 16.00 3.66
N PHE A 84 6.39 14.93 4.44
CA PHE A 84 7.72 14.57 4.96
C PHE A 84 8.78 14.35 3.88
N LEU A 85 8.38 13.90 2.68
CA LEU A 85 9.30 13.77 1.54
C LEU A 85 9.74 15.13 0.99
N HIS A 86 8.92 16.16 1.18
CA HIS A 86 9.29 17.56 0.92
C HIS A 86 10.26 18.03 2.00
N TRP A 87 9.96 17.81 3.28
CA TRP A 87 10.87 18.11 4.41
C TRP A 87 12.24 17.43 4.32
N ILE A 88 12.32 16.17 3.84
CA ILE A 88 13.59 15.48 3.54
C ILE A 88 14.39 16.19 2.44
N MET A 89 13.73 16.80 1.46
CA MET A 89 14.37 17.35 0.26
C MET A 89 14.56 18.88 0.28
N ASP A 90 14.09 19.57 1.31
CA ASP A 90 14.10 21.03 1.43
C ASP A 90 15.08 21.56 2.51
N ASP A 91 15.71 20.69 3.30
CA ASP A 91 16.64 21.10 4.36
C ASP A 91 18.03 21.44 3.77
N ASP A 92 18.19 22.67 3.31
CA ASP A 92 19.47 23.28 2.91
C ASP A 92 20.45 23.30 4.09
N ALA A 93 21.19 22.21 4.27
CA ALA A 93 22.30 22.09 5.21
C ALA A 93 23.35 21.05 4.75
N GLN A 94 24.36 21.54 4.03
CA GLN A 94 25.69 20.91 3.82
C GLN A 94 25.73 19.39 3.52
N VAL A 95 25.54 19.04 2.24
CA VAL A 95 26.31 17.93 1.64
C VAL A 95 27.39 18.54 0.75
N ASP A 96 28.51 18.91 1.35
CA ASP A 96 29.71 19.28 0.60
C ASP A 96 30.23 18.05 -0.19
N ALA A 97 30.61 18.29 -1.45
CA ALA A 97 31.20 17.36 -2.41
C ALA A 97 30.35 16.14 -2.83
N PHE A 98 29.55 16.30 -3.90
CA PHE A 98 29.78 15.62 -5.19
C PHE A 98 28.83 16.19 -6.26
N ASP A 99 29.33 17.09 -7.12
CA ASP A 99 28.63 17.54 -8.34
C ASP A 99 29.22 16.82 -9.56
N PRO A 100 28.52 15.84 -10.17
CA PRO A 100 29.00 15.11 -11.33
C PRO A 100 28.81 15.85 -12.67
N PHE A 101 28.34 17.11 -12.66
CA PHE A 101 28.08 17.91 -13.88
C PHE A 101 28.93 19.19 -14.00
N LEU A 102 29.86 19.45 -13.09
CA LEU A 102 30.87 20.51 -13.25
C LEU A 102 31.92 20.12 -14.32
N ALA A 103 31.80 20.73 -15.50
CA ALA A 103 32.83 20.65 -16.53
C ALA A 103 34.12 21.38 -16.08
N PRO A 104 35.32 20.85 -16.37
CA PRO A 104 36.58 21.49 -16.01
C PRO A 104 36.77 22.81 -16.79
N PRO A 105 37.46 23.81 -16.20
CA PRO A 105 37.67 25.10 -16.85
C PRO A 105 38.56 24.98 -18.09
N LEU A 106 38.23 25.77 -19.12
CA LEU A 106 38.90 25.77 -20.42
C LEU A 106 40.35 26.25 -20.33
N CYS A 107 41.31 25.36 -20.61
CA CYS A 107 42.64 25.77 -21.03
C CYS A 107 42.59 26.26 -22.49
N GLN A 108 43.15 27.43 -22.76
CA GLN A 108 43.24 27.99 -24.11
C GLN A 108 44.36 27.32 -24.90
N GLU A 109 44.02 26.71 -26.04
CA GLU A 109 44.96 26.29 -27.10
C GLU A 109 44.50 26.95 -28.42
N PRO A 110 45.42 27.32 -29.33
CA PRO A 110 45.11 28.20 -30.47
C PRO A 110 44.38 27.50 -31.61
N ALA A 111 43.69 28.31 -32.43
CA ALA A 111 42.78 27.86 -33.47
C ALA A 111 43.45 27.07 -34.61
N VAL A 112 42.80 25.99 -35.02
CA VAL A 112 43.00 25.29 -36.30
C VAL A 112 41.64 25.22 -37.00
N GLU A 113 41.57 25.66 -38.27
CA GLU A 113 40.32 25.72 -39.03
C GLU A 113 39.78 24.31 -39.39
N PRO A 114 38.48 24.04 -39.22
CA PRO A 114 37.86 22.82 -39.71
C PRO A 114 37.44 22.96 -41.19
N PRO A 115 37.76 22.00 -42.07
CA PRO A 115 37.27 22.01 -43.45
C PRO A 115 35.81 21.56 -43.53
N PHE A 116 35.00 22.35 -44.25
CA PHE A 116 33.68 22.03 -44.82
C PHE A 116 32.58 21.49 -43.89
N MET A 117 31.66 22.38 -43.52
CA MET A 117 30.36 22.02 -42.95
C MET A 117 29.50 21.21 -43.94
N LEU A 118 29.20 19.95 -43.62
CA LEU A 118 27.98 19.30 -44.08
C LEU A 118 26.83 19.77 -43.18
N GLN A 119 25.87 20.51 -43.74
CA GLN A 119 24.66 20.90 -43.03
C GLN A 119 23.87 19.64 -42.62
N PRO A 120 23.37 19.54 -41.38
CA PRO A 120 22.44 18.48 -41.01
C PRO A 120 21.17 18.60 -41.86
N GLN A 121 20.85 17.58 -42.66
CA GLN A 121 19.51 17.51 -43.25
C GLN A 121 18.48 17.33 -42.13
N PRO A 122 17.31 18.00 -42.22
CA PRO A 122 16.24 17.77 -41.27
C PRO A 122 15.80 16.30 -41.36
N GLN A 123 16.01 15.55 -40.29
CA GLN A 123 15.43 14.21 -40.19
C GLN A 123 13.90 14.35 -40.21
N PRO A 124 13.17 13.53 -40.99
CA PRO A 124 11.72 13.54 -40.93
C PRO A 124 11.27 13.14 -39.51
N PRO A 125 10.18 13.71 -38.99
CA PRO A 125 9.66 13.32 -37.69
C PRO A 125 9.38 11.81 -37.68
N LEU A 126 9.87 11.12 -36.66
CA LEU A 126 9.47 9.75 -36.38
C LEU A 126 7.95 9.72 -36.28
N ARG A 127 7.30 8.89 -37.13
CA ARG A 127 5.84 8.72 -37.10
C ARG A 127 5.44 8.03 -35.80
N VAL A 128 4.95 8.80 -34.84
CA VAL A 128 4.52 8.28 -33.53
C VAL A 128 3.12 7.69 -33.65
N ALA A 129 3.06 6.36 -33.72
CA ALA A 129 1.98 5.52 -33.19
C ALA A 129 0.51 5.83 -33.58
N GLU A 130 0.18 5.89 -34.87
CA GLU A 130 -1.22 6.06 -35.32
C GLU A 130 -2.05 4.75 -35.45
N ASP A 131 -1.44 3.56 -35.46
CA ASP A 131 -2.13 2.27 -35.77
C ASP A 131 -2.18 1.22 -34.61
N LEU A 132 -1.90 1.60 -33.37
CA LEU A 132 -1.90 0.64 -32.23
C LEU A 132 -3.21 0.63 -31.46
N GLU A 133 -4.16 -0.22 -31.89
CA GLU A 133 -5.37 -0.57 -31.14
C GLU A 133 -5.03 -1.08 -29.72
N PRO A 134 -5.29 -0.30 -28.66
CA PRO A 134 -4.74 -0.62 -27.33
C PRO A 134 -5.27 -1.93 -26.74
N GLN A 135 -6.52 -2.28 -27.06
CA GLN A 135 -7.13 -3.53 -26.58
C GLN A 135 -6.49 -4.76 -27.24
N ALA A 136 -6.23 -4.72 -28.56
CA ALA A 136 -5.57 -5.82 -29.26
C ALA A 136 -4.14 -6.05 -28.75
N VAL A 137 -3.42 -4.97 -28.40
CA VAL A 137 -2.10 -5.04 -27.76
C VAL A 137 -2.17 -5.73 -26.39
N VAL A 138 -3.20 -5.44 -25.58
CA VAL A 138 -3.44 -6.16 -24.32
C VAL A 138 -3.76 -7.63 -24.58
N ASP A 139 -4.64 -7.96 -25.53
CA ASP A 139 -5.06 -9.34 -25.79
C ASP A 139 -3.92 -10.25 -26.25
N GLU A 140 -2.98 -9.73 -27.06
CA GLU A 140 -1.72 -10.42 -27.40
C GLU A 140 -0.83 -10.65 -26.17
N LEU A 141 -0.75 -9.68 -25.26
CA LEU A 141 0.03 -9.79 -24.04
C LEU A 141 -0.58 -10.81 -23.05
N LEU A 142 -1.91 -10.90 -23.00
CA LEU A 142 -2.61 -11.95 -22.26
C LEU A 142 -2.39 -13.34 -22.87
N GLU A 143 -2.22 -13.44 -24.19
CA GLU A 143 -1.86 -14.69 -24.87
C GLU A 143 -0.43 -15.13 -24.52
N ALA A 144 0.53 -14.20 -24.47
CA ALA A 144 1.87 -14.50 -23.97
C ALA A 144 1.83 -15.01 -22.51
N ALA A 145 1.01 -14.39 -21.65
CA ALA A 145 0.79 -14.83 -20.28
C ALA A 145 0.13 -16.22 -20.19
N ARG A 146 -0.85 -16.54 -21.05
CA ARG A 146 -1.46 -17.89 -21.12
C ARG A 146 -0.43 -18.95 -21.50
N ARG A 147 0.43 -18.68 -22.47
CA ARG A 147 1.49 -19.59 -22.92
C ARG A 147 2.58 -19.80 -21.88
N ALA A 148 2.97 -18.73 -21.18
CA ALA A 148 3.86 -18.85 -20.02
C ALA A 148 3.24 -19.76 -18.93
N ASP A 149 1.94 -19.60 -18.64
CA ASP A 149 1.22 -20.45 -17.67
C ASP A 149 1.14 -21.93 -18.10
N SER A 150 1.00 -22.20 -19.40
CA SER A 150 0.97 -23.56 -19.94
C SER A 150 2.36 -24.18 -20.19
N GLY A 151 3.45 -23.49 -19.86
CA GLY A 151 4.82 -23.94 -20.09
C GLY A 151 5.35 -23.77 -21.53
N ASP A 152 4.60 -23.12 -22.43
CA ASP A 152 5.10 -22.68 -23.75
C ASP A 152 5.92 -21.39 -23.62
N SER A 153 7.06 -21.51 -22.92
CA SER A 153 8.00 -20.40 -22.74
C SER A 153 8.62 -19.92 -24.04
N THR A 154 8.53 -20.68 -25.14
CA THR A 154 9.04 -20.27 -26.46
C THR A 154 8.04 -19.41 -27.20
N GLY A 155 6.79 -19.87 -27.38
CA GLY A 155 5.74 -19.07 -28.00
C GLY A 155 5.40 -17.80 -27.20
N ALA A 156 5.50 -17.86 -25.85
CA ALA A 156 5.40 -16.67 -25.02
C ALA A 156 6.50 -15.63 -25.35
N ARG A 157 7.77 -16.05 -25.46
CA ARG A 157 8.89 -15.17 -25.84
C ARG A 157 8.75 -14.63 -27.26
N GLU A 158 8.25 -15.42 -28.21
CA GLU A 158 8.00 -14.96 -29.58
C GLU A 158 6.96 -13.83 -29.65
N ILE A 159 5.86 -13.93 -28.88
CA ILE A 159 4.86 -12.86 -28.78
C ILE A 159 5.47 -11.61 -28.15
N LEU A 160 6.18 -11.77 -27.02
CA LEU A 160 6.80 -10.65 -26.31
C LEU A 160 7.89 -9.94 -27.14
N ALA A 161 8.61 -10.68 -27.98
CA ALA A 161 9.57 -10.12 -28.93
C ALA A 161 8.88 -9.26 -30.01
N ARG A 162 7.79 -9.75 -30.63
CA ARG A 162 6.99 -8.95 -31.58
C ARG A 162 6.39 -7.72 -30.91
N PHE A 163 5.91 -7.85 -29.68
CA PHE A 163 5.42 -6.72 -28.87
C PHE A 163 6.54 -5.69 -28.64
N ASN A 164 7.76 -6.11 -28.31
CA ASN A 164 8.89 -5.20 -28.08
C ASN A 164 9.25 -4.36 -29.32
N HIS A 165 9.06 -4.90 -30.53
CA HIS A 165 9.21 -4.12 -31.77
C HIS A 165 8.07 -3.11 -32.01
N ARG A 166 6.85 -3.39 -31.51
CA ARG A 166 5.67 -2.54 -31.69
C ARG A 166 5.57 -1.42 -30.66
N LEU A 167 6.06 -1.65 -29.43
CA LEU A 167 5.98 -0.70 -28.33
C LEU A 167 7.34 -0.59 -27.61
N PRO A 168 8.29 0.21 -28.12
CA PRO A 168 9.61 0.38 -27.51
C PRO A 168 9.53 0.94 -26.07
N SER A 169 10.52 0.60 -25.23
CA SER A 169 10.73 1.26 -23.93
C SER A 169 11.75 2.39 -24.06
N PRO A 170 11.56 3.54 -23.39
CA PRO A 170 10.42 3.89 -22.53
C PRO A 170 9.18 4.31 -23.35
N PRO A 171 7.95 3.92 -22.94
CA PRO A 171 6.71 4.19 -23.67
C PRO A 171 6.16 5.63 -23.46
N LEU A 172 7.04 6.62 -23.36
CA LEU A 172 6.67 8.02 -23.09
C LEU A 172 5.77 8.59 -24.20
N GLY A 173 4.71 9.30 -23.81
CA GLY A 173 3.74 9.87 -24.73
C GLY A 173 2.67 8.90 -25.26
N HIS A 174 2.76 7.60 -24.95
CA HIS A 174 1.69 6.65 -25.26
C HIS A 174 0.55 6.72 -24.22
N PRO A 175 -0.69 6.34 -24.61
CA PRO A 175 -1.81 6.17 -23.68
C PRO A 175 -1.47 5.33 -22.44
N PRO A 176 -2.03 5.63 -21.26
CA PRO A 176 -1.77 4.92 -20.00
C PRO A 176 -1.83 3.39 -20.09
N LEU A 177 -2.77 2.86 -20.88
CA LEU A 177 -2.93 1.42 -21.09
C LEU A 177 -1.74 0.77 -21.80
N LEU A 178 -1.17 1.44 -22.81
CA LEU A 178 0.02 0.97 -23.51
C LEU A 178 1.25 1.07 -22.60
N ARG A 179 1.41 2.16 -21.84
CA ARG A 179 2.50 2.28 -20.85
C ARG A 179 2.48 1.16 -19.80
N ALA A 180 1.31 0.88 -19.23
CA ALA A 180 1.14 -0.25 -18.32
C ALA A 180 1.43 -1.62 -18.98
N ALA A 181 1.01 -1.81 -20.24
CA ALA A 181 1.29 -3.04 -20.99
C ALA A 181 2.80 -3.23 -21.29
N ALA A 182 3.56 -2.15 -21.55
CA ALA A 182 5.01 -2.22 -21.70
C ALA A 182 5.71 -2.72 -20.42
N HIS A 183 5.32 -2.21 -19.25
CA HIS A 183 5.84 -2.70 -17.96
C HIS A 183 5.49 -4.17 -17.71
N LEU A 184 4.27 -4.60 -18.04
CA LEU A 184 3.88 -6.01 -17.92
C LEU A 184 4.68 -6.90 -18.90
N ARG A 185 4.93 -6.46 -20.13
CA ARG A 185 5.82 -7.18 -21.07
C ARG A 185 7.21 -7.37 -20.46
N ASP A 186 7.82 -6.30 -19.93
CA ASP A 186 9.16 -6.37 -19.35
C ASP A 186 9.20 -7.31 -18.13
N ALA A 187 8.16 -7.33 -17.31
CA ALA A 187 8.02 -8.26 -16.20
C ALA A 187 7.80 -9.72 -16.65
N LEU A 188 6.99 -9.97 -17.69
CA LEU A 188 6.80 -11.31 -18.27
C LEU A 188 8.08 -11.82 -18.94
N LEU A 189 8.84 -10.96 -19.62
CA LEU A 189 10.15 -11.31 -20.17
C LEU A 189 11.13 -11.71 -19.06
N ARG A 190 11.15 -10.97 -17.95
CA ARG A 190 11.96 -11.35 -16.77
C ARG A 190 11.52 -12.67 -16.16
N LEU A 191 10.22 -12.90 -15.97
CA LEU A 191 9.67 -14.16 -15.47
C LEU A 191 10.09 -15.37 -16.33
N LEU A 192 10.23 -15.19 -17.65
CA LEU A 192 10.62 -16.25 -18.60
C LEU A 192 12.14 -16.44 -18.75
N VAL A 193 12.96 -15.48 -18.31
CA VAL A 193 14.42 -15.49 -18.48
C VAL A 193 15.15 -15.76 -17.15
N THR A 194 14.61 -15.26 -16.04
CA THR A 194 15.20 -15.42 -14.71
C THR A 194 14.76 -16.76 -14.11
N PRO A 195 15.66 -17.72 -13.85
CA PRO A 195 15.31 -18.90 -13.07
C PRO A 195 14.92 -18.47 -11.64
N ALA A 196 13.93 -19.14 -11.05
CA ALA A 196 13.28 -18.78 -9.78
C ALA A 196 14.17 -18.85 -8.51
N ALA A 197 15.50 -18.84 -8.66
CA ALA A 197 16.49 -19.04 -7.60
C ALA A 197 17.51 -17.89 -7.46
N LEU A 198 17.39 -16.81 -8.24
CA LEU A 198 18.15 -15.58 -7.99
C LEU A 198 17.36 -14.68 -7.03
N PRO A 199 17.91 -14.30 -5.85
CA PRO A 199 17.29 -13.28 -5.03
C PRO A 199 17.22 -11.97 -5.82
N PRO A 200 16.21 -11.11 -5.62
CA PRO A 200 16.07 -9.82 -6.30
C PRO A 200 17.07 -8.79 -5.76
N GLY A 201 18.36 -9.12 -5.80
CA GLY A 201 19.49 -8.28 -5.45
C GLY A 201 20.14 -7.70 -6.70
N SER A 202 19.37 -6.96 -7.52
CA SER A 202 20.02 -5.94 -8.35
C SER A 202 20.67 -4.97 -7.38
N VAL A 203 22.01 -4.92 -7.38
CA VAL A 203 22.77 -4.09 -6.44
C VAL A 203 22.45 -2.64 -6.73
N SER A 204 21.45 -2.09 -6.03
CA SER A 204 20.98 -0.73 -6.21
C SER A 204 22.13 0.21 -5.90
N SER A 205 22.56 0.98 -6.89
CA SER A 205 23.59 1.99 -6.69
C SER A 205 23.09 3.07 -5.73
N PRO A 206 23.98 3.87 -5.11
CA PRO A 206 23.57 5.05 -4.37
C PRO A 206 22.69 6.00 -5.20
N LEU A 207 22.95 6.10 -6.52
CA LEU A 207 22.13 6.87 -7.46
C LEU A 207 20.70 6.33 -7.56
N ASP A 208 20.50 5.01 -7.59
CA ASP A 208 19.17 4.40 -7.62
C ASP A 208 18.34 4.73 -6.38
N VAL A 209 18.98 4.86 -5.20
CA VAL A 209 18.30 5.30 -3.98
C VAL A 209 17.82 6.74 -4.11
N THR A 210 18.65 7.65 -4.63
CA THR A 210 18.28 9.05 -4.86
C THR A 210 17.15 9.17 -5.88
N LEU A 211 17.20 8.40 -6.97
CA LEU A 211 16.14 8.38 -7.99
C LEU A 211 14.84 7.75 -7.47
N LYS A 212 14.93 6.71 -6.64
CA LYS A 212 13.80 6.12 -5.92
C LYS A 212 13.17 7.13 -4.95
N LEU A 213 13.96 7.89 -4.18
CA LEU A 213 13.47 8.95 -3.29
C LEU A 213 12.77 10.07 -4.08
N ALA A 214 13.40 10.55 -5.15
CA ALA A 214 12.82 11.56 -6.03
C ALA A 214 11.50 11.08 -6.67
N ALA A 215 11.38 9.80 -7.02
CA ALA A 215 10.14 9.20 -7.50
C ALA A 215 9.05 9.13 -6.41
N HIS A 216 9.42 8.88 -5.15
CA HIS A 216 8.46 8.91 -4.03
C HIS A 216 7.96 10.33 -3.76
N LYS A 217 8.84 11.35 -3.79
CA LYS A 217 8.43 12.77 -3.71
C LYS A 217 7.50 13.11 -4.88
N ALA A 218 7.92 12.82 -6.12
CA ALA A 218 7.11 13.03 -7.32
C ALA A 218 5.71 12.39 -7.25
N LEU A 219 5.59 11.16 -6.74
CA LEU A 219 4.29 10.52 -6.53
C LEU A 219 3.47 11.21 -5.42
N ALA A 220 4.11 11.56 -4.30
CA ALA A 220 3.46 12.24 -3.20
C ALA A 220 2.98 13.66 -3.58
N ASP A 221 3.63 14.31 -4.55
CA ASP A 221 3.27 15.63 -5.08
C ASP A 221 2.23 15.56 -6.21
N ALA A 222 2.25 14.51 -7.02
CA ALA A 222 1.32 14.31 -8.14
C ALA A 222 0.00 13.61 -7.77
N SER A 223 -0.05 12.80 -6.70
CA SER A 223 -1.21 11.93 -6.41
C SER A 223 -1.63 11.92 -4.93
N PRO A 224 -2.93 11.96 -4.61
CA PRO A 224 -3.44 11.79 -3.24
C PRO A 224 -3.16 10.40 -2.63
N THR A 225 -2.72 9.40 -3.41
CA THR A 225 -2.56 8.02 -2.93
C THR A 225 -1.64 7.89 -1.72
N VAL A 226 -0.57 8.68 -1.64
CA VAL A 226 0.40 8.61 -0.53
C VAL A 226 -0.19 9.19 0.75
N GLN A 227 -0.76 10.39 0.68
CA GLN A 227 -1.41 11.08 1.80
C GLN A 227 -2.63 10.28 2.29
N PHE A 228 -3.45 9.73 1.39
CA PHE A 228 -4.61 8.92 1.75
C PHE A 228 -4.19 7.70 2.58
N ALA A 229 -3.19 6.95 2.10
CA ALA A 229 -2.68 5.79 2.82
C ALA A 229 -2.06 6.19 4.16
N SER A 230 -1.27 7.26 4.20
CA SER A 230 -0.57 7.72 5.40
C SER A 230 -1.52 8.26 6.48
N PHE A 231 -2.48 9.10 6.12
CA PHE A 231 -3.42 9.73 7.06
C PHE A 231 -4.45 8.72 7.56
N THR A 232 -5.03 7.90 6.68
CA THR A 232 -5.97 6.84 7.09
C THR A 232 -5.28 5.81 8.00
N ASN A 233 -4.03 5.41 7.69
CA ASN A 233 -3.21 4.59 8.59
C ASN A 233 -3.01 5.27 9.95
N THR A 234 -2.60 6.55 9.95
CA THR A 234 -2.39 7.33 11.17
C THR A 234 -3.65 7.36 12.05
N GLN A 235 -4.82 7.66 11.48
CA GLN A 235 -6.07 7.69 12.24
C GLN A 235 -6.42 6.31 12.83
N VAL A 236 -6.30 5.23 12.04
CA VAL A 236 -6.53 3.86 12.53
C VAL A 236 -5.58 3.50 13.68
N LEU A 237 -4.33 3.96 13.63
CA LEU A 237 -3.36 3.76 14.71
C LEU A 237 -3.76 4.56 15.96
N LEU A 238 -4.14 5.83 15.82
CA LEU A 238 -4.60 6.64 16.96
C LEU A 238 -5.86 6.04 17.62
N ASP A 239 -6.83 5.59 16.82
CA ASP A 239 -8.06 4.95 17.29
C ASP A 239 -7.78 3.67 18.11
N ALA A 240 -6.81 2.85 17.68
CA ALA A 240 -6.52 1.57 18.31
C ALA A 240 -5.49 1.64 19.45
N LEU A 241 -4.54 2.59 19.40
CA LEU A 241 -3.52 2.80 20.44
C LEU A 241 -4.05 3.65 21.60
N GLY A 242 -5.06 4.49 21.35
CA GLY A 242 -5.72 5.32 22.36
C GLY A 242 -4.73 6.18 23.16
N ALA A 243 -4.80 6.09 24.48
CA ALA A 243 -3.94 6.86 25.39
C ALA A 243 -2.52 6.27 25.60
N ALA A 244 -2.09 5.28 24.79
CA ALA A 244 -0.77 4.67 24.93
C ALA A 244 0.37 5.70 24.77
N ARG A 245 1.27 5.76 25.75
CA ARG A 245 2.43 6.67 25.75
C ARG A 245 3.72 6.04 25.21
N ARG A 246 3.72 4.72 25.02
CA ARG A 246 4.81 3.98 24.37
C ARG A 246 4.20 3.18 23.23
N VAL A 247 4.51 3.58 22.01
CA VAL A 247 4.00 2.97 20.78
C VAL A 247 5.16 2.24 20.11
N HIS A 248 4.93 0.99 19.72
CA HIS A 248 5.90 0.23 18.94
C HIS A 248 5.28 -0.13 17.59
N VAL A 249 5.83 0.43 16.53
CA VAL A 249 5.43 0.14 15.16
C VAL A 249 6.39 -0.90 14.59
N VAL A 250 5.86 -1.97 14.01
CA VAL A 250 6.61 -2.94 13.21
C VAL A 250 6.19 -2.81 11.75
N ASP A 251 7.11 -2.39 10.88
CA ASP A 251 6.83 -2.05 9.49
C ASP A 251 7.52 -3.01 8.52
N LEU A 252 6.74 -3.70 7.69
CA LEU A 252 7.23 -4.65 6.68
C LEU A 252 7.39 -4.00 5.29
N ASP A 253 7.28 -2.68 5.20
CA ASP A 253 7.42 -1.88 3.97
C ASP A 253 8.17 -0.57 4.24
N PHE A 254 9.18 -0.60 5.12
CA PHE A 254 9.71 0.63 5.72
C PHE A 254 10.09 1.73 4.72
N GLY A 255 10.72 1.36 3.60
CA GLY A 255 11.01 2.27 2.49
C GLY A 255 11.72 3.55 2.95
N PHE A 256 11.18 4.71 2.57
CA PHE A 256 11.59 6.03 3.04
C PHE A 256 10.82 6.55 4.27
N GLY A 257 10.15 5.70 5.05
CA GLY A 257 9.58 6.02 6.36
C GLY A 257 8.42 7.04 6.39
N ALA A 258 7.94 7.52 5.23
CA ALA A 258 7.02 8.64 5.11
C ALA A 258 5.63 8.46 5.78
N ARG A 259 5.30 7.24 6.25
CA ARG A 259 4.06 6.95 7.00
C ARG A 259 4.10 7.34 8.48
N TRP A 260 5.29 7.46 9.06
CA TRP A 260 5.47 7.63 10.52
C TRP A 260 5.42 9.08 11.04
N PRO A 261 5.91 10.11 10.31
CA PRO A 261 5.87 11.50 10.75
C PRO A 261 4.49 12.05 11.11
N PRO A 262 3.39 11.77 10.38
CA PRO A 262 2.05 12.24 10.80
C PRO A 262 1.61 11.64 12.13
N LEU A 263 1.92 10.37 12.40
CA LEU A 263 1.69 9.74 13.71
C LEU A 263 2.53 10.39 14.81
N MET A 264 3.82 10.67 14.54
CA MET A 264 4.69 11.38 15.48
C MET A 264 4.13 12.77 15.84
N GLN A 265 3.67 13.51 14.83
CA GLN A 265 3.07 14.84 14.99
C GLN A 265 1.77 14.78 15.81
N GLU A 266 0.87 13.84 15.53
CA GLU A 266 -0.36 13.68 16.30
C GLU A 266 -0.12 13.24 17.75
N LEU A 267 0.78 12.29 17.99
CA LEU A 267 1.17 11.91 19.35
C LEU A 267 1.73 13.11 20.14
N ALA A 268 2.52 13.97 19.48
CA ALA A 268 3.04 15.20 20.07
C ALA A 268 1.94 16.23 20.36
N LEU A 269 0.98 16.42 19.45
CA LEU A 269 -0.17 17.33 19.61
C LEU A 269 -1.13 16.86 20.70
N GLN A 270 -1.42 15.57 20.78
CA GLN A 270 -2.22 14.97 21.85
C GLN A 270 -1.52 15.07 23.21
N TRP A 271 -0.20 14.89 23.26
CA TRP A 271 0.57 15.12 24.49
C TRP A 271 0.55 16.58 24.93
N ARG A 272 0.76 17.54 24.02
CA ARG A 272 0.70 18.99 24.35
C ARG A 272 -0.68 19.43 24.86
N ARG A 273 -1.77 18.83 24.34
CA ARG A 273 -3.15 19.07 24.81
C ARG A 273 -3.44 18.43 26.18
N ALA A 274 -2.89 17.25 26.45
CA ALA A 274 -3.15 16.48 27.66
C ALA A 274 -2.19 16.86 28.80
N SER A 275 -2.54 17.91 29.57
CA SER A 275 -1.95 18.36 30.86
C SER A 275 -0.46 18.02 31.10
N ALA A 276 0.39 19.05 31.10
CA ALA A 276 1.86 19.00 31.05
C ALA A 276 2.61 18.27 32.20
N GLN A 277 1.93 17.49 33.04
CA GLN A 277 2.53 16.64 34.08
C GLN A 277 2.93 15.24 33.58
N LEU A 278 2.51 14.83 32.38
CA LEU A 278 2.86 13.54 31.79
C LEU A 278 4.17 13.60 30.98
N PRO A 279 5.03 12.55 31.04
CA PRO A 279 6.24 12.51 30.23
C PRO A 279 5.91 12.49 28.73
N PRO A 280 6.80 13.03 27.86
CA PRO A 280 6.63 12.95 26.41
C PRO A 280 6.43 11.50 25.94
N PRO A 281 5.58 11.25 24.93
CA PRO A 281 5.40 9.93 24.36
C PRO A 281 6.71 9.43 23.75
N SER A 282 6.85 8.11 23.65
CA SER A 282 7.89 7.47 22.85
C SER A 282 7.29 6.61 21.77
N ILE A 283 7.95 6.62 20.61
CA ILE A 283 7.63 5.78 19.47
C ILE A 283 8.89 5.01 19.05
N LYS A 284 8.81 3.69 19.10
CA LYS A 284 9.80 2.77 18.55
C LYS A 284 9.32 2.30 17.18
N VAL A 285 10.18 2.33 16.17
CA VAL A 285 9.87 1.78 14.84
C VAL A 285 10.87 0.68 14.49
N THR A 286 10.38 -0.53 14.29
CA THR A 286 11.17 -1.68 13.85
C THR A 286 10.85 -1.97 12.38
N ALA A 287 11.80 -1.67 11.49
CA ALA A 287 11.73 -2.04 10.09
C ALA A 287 12.12 -3.53 9.93
N LEU A 288 11.21 -4.33 9.38
CA LEU A 288 11.53 -5.70 8.96
C LEU A 288 11.99 -5.67 7.50
N VAL A 289 13.26 -6.01 7.28
CA VAL A 289 13.93 -5.86 5.99
C VAL A 289 14.31 -7.24 5.46
N SER A 290 13.80 -7.61 4.30
CA SER A 290 14.19 -8.86 3.65
C SER A 290 15.53 -8.71 2.94
N PRO A 291 16.36 -9.77 2.84
CA PRO A 291 17.65 -9.71 2.16
C PRO A 291 17.53 -9.16 0.72
N GLY A 292 18.15 -8.01 0.46
CA GLY A 292 18.11 -7.32 -0.83
C GLY A 292 16.89 -6.41 -1.06
N SER A 293 15.93 -6.29 -0.14
CA SER A 293 14.72 -5.49 -0.36
C SER A 293 14.91 -3.97 -0.19
N ALA A 294 15.97 -3.55 0.51
CA ALA A 294 16.31 -2.15 0.73
C ALA A 294 17.83 -1.95 0.72
N HIS A 295 18.30 -0.82 0.19
CA HIS A 295 19.71 -0.46 0.24
C HIS A 295 20.09 0.04 1.66
N PRO A 296 21.30 -0.26 2.19
CA PRO A 296 21.70 0.25 3.51
C PRO A 296 21.65 1.79 3.63
N MET A 297 21.84 2.51 2.52
CA MET A 297 21.70 3.98 2.50
C MET A 297 20.25 4.45 2.65
N GLU A 298 19.27 3.71 2.12
CA GLU A 298 17.85 4.03 2.26
C GLU A 298 17.42 3.95 3.73
N LEU A 299 17.83 2.88 4.43
CA LEU A 299 17.58 2.72 5.87
C LEU A 299 18.28 3.80 6.69
N ARG A 300 19.53 4.14 6.37
CA ARG A 300 20.29 5.18 7.08
C ARG A 300 19.67 6.57 6.94
N LEU A 301 19.36 6.99 5.71
CA LEU A 301 18.72 8.29 5.44
C LEU A 301 17.39 8.37 6.20
N THR A 302 16.55 7.34 6.09
CA THR A 302 15.24 7.31 6.73
C THR A 302 15.34 7.35 8.26
N HIS A 303 16.28 6.60 8.85
CA HIS A 303 16.54 6.65 10.29
C HIS A 303 16.93 8.05 10.76
N GLU A 304 17.85 8.71 10.06
CA GLU A 304 18.30 10.06 10.40
C GLU A 304 17.16 11.09 10.25
N SER A 305 16.42 11.04 9.15
CA SER A 305 15.26 11.89 8.89
C SER A 305 14.16 11.73 9.95
N LEU A 306 13.79 10.50 10.32
CA LEU A 306 12.81 10.26 11.38
C LEU A 306 13.32 10.69 12.77
N THR A 307 14.61 10.51 13.05
CA THR A 307 15.22 10.95 14.32
C THR A 307 15.18 12.47 14.47
N ARG A 308 15.53 13.19 13.41
CA ARG A 308 15.49 14.66 13.37
C ARG A 308 14.03 15.17 13.46
N PHE A 309 13.10 14.59 12.70
CA PHE A 309 11.68 14.95 12.79
C PHE A 309 11.10 14.70 14.19
N ALA A 310 11.43 13.57 14.83
CA ALA A 310 10.98 13.27 16.18
C ALA A 310 11.52 14.25 17.23
N ALA A 311 12.78 14.70 17.07
CA ALA A 311 13.36 15.75 17.90
C ALA A 311 12.63 17.09 17.71
N ASP A 312 12.33 17.47 16.46
CA ASP A 312 11.61 18.72 16.13
C ASP A 312 10.20 18.76 16.73
N VAL A 313 9.44 17.65 16.69
CA VAL A 313 8.10 17.59 17.32
C VAL A 313 8.14 17.35 18.84
N GLY A 314 9.31 17.03 19.41
CA GLY A 314 9.54 16.90 20.84
C GLY A 314 9.18 15.53 21.46
N ILE A 315 9.27 14.43 20.70
CA ILE A 315 8.97 13.08 21.19
C ILE A 315 10.23 12.20 21.23
N ARG A 316 10.20 11.12 22.02
CA ARG A 316 11.30 10.15 22.04
C ARG A 316 11.14 9.17 20.88
N PHE A 317 12.20 8.95 20.12
CA PHE A 317 12.23 8.02 19.00
C PHE A 317 13.32 6.96 19.17
N GLU A 318 13.02 5.74 18.75
CA GLU A 318 13.93 4.61 18.69
C GLU A 318 13.70 3.87 17.37
N PHE A 319 14.76 3.43 16.72
CA PHE A 319 14.69 2.74 15.43
C PHE A 319 15.54 1.49 15.41
N ASP A 320 14.94 0.38 14.99
CA ASP A 320 15.63 -0.87 14.70
C ASP A 320 15.40 -1.28 13.24
N ALA A 321 16.43 -1.79 12.58
CA ALA A 321 16.29 -2.53 11.33
C ALA A 321 16.64 -4.00 11.60
N VAL A 322 15.66 -4.90 11.44
CA VAL A 322 15.81 -6.33 11.69
C VAL A 322 15.66 -7.10 10.39
N VAL A 323 16.59 -8.02 10.13
CA VAL A 323 16.51 -8.88 8.94
C VAL A 323 15.35 -9.87 9.11
N PHE A 324 14.47 -9.93 8.13
CA PHE A 324 13.29 -10.80 8.12
C PHE A 324 13.20 -11.57 6.80
N ASP A 325 13.33 -12.89 6.87
CA ASP A 325 13.06 -13.79 5.75
C ASP A 325 11.63 -14.34 5.86
N PRO A 326 10.69 -14.00 4.94
CA PRO A 326 9.34 -14.55 4.94
C PRO A 326 9.26 -16.07 4.76
N LEU A 327 10.33 -16.68 4.23
CA LEU A 327 10.45 -18.12 4.01
C LEU A 327 10.89 -18.86 5.28
N ASP A 328 11.52 -18.17 6.23
CA ASP A 328 11.86 -18.74 7.54
C ASP A 328 10.62 -18.71 8.46
N PRO A 329 10.13 -19.86 8.96
CA PRO A 329 9.06 -19.89 9.95
C PRO A 329 9.53 -19.46 11.36
N SER A 330 10.82 -19.21 11.58
CA SER A 330 11.35 -18.71 12.85
C SER A 330 11.03 -17.22 13.07
N PRO A 331 10.82 -16.77 14.32
CA PRO A 331 10.65 -15.34 14.59
C PRO A 331 11.97 -14.60 14.34
N PRO A 332 11.96 -13.45 13.64
CA PRO A 332 13.16 -12.67 13.35
C PRO A 332 13.90 -12.28 14.64
N VAL A 333 15.16 -12.70 14.72
CA VAL A 333 16.03 -12.48 15.88
C VAL A 333 16.20 -10.98 16.10
N GLY A 334 15.79 -10.51 17.29
CA GLY A 334 15.83 -9.09 17.67
C GLY A 334 14.44 -8.43 17.78
N VAL A 335 13.40 -9.00 17.15
CA VAL A 335 12.02 -8.52 17.37
C VAL A 335 11.52 -9.05 18.72
N SER A 336 11.75 -8.25 19.76
CA SER A 336 11.35 -8.58 21.13
C SER A 336 9.82 -8.54 21.28
N ALA A 337 9.30 -9.34 22.21
CA ALA A 337 7.91 -9.21 22.64
C ALA A 337 7.68 -7.84 23.30
N ALA A 338 6.49 -7.27 23.11
CA ALA A 338 6.09 -5.97 23.64
C ALA A 338 6.53 -5.76 25.10
N ALA A 339 7.21 -4.65 25.38
CA ALA A 339 7.57 -4.28 26.73
C ALA A 339 6.29 -4.06 27.57
N PRO A 340 6.30 -4.31 28.89
CA PRO A 340 5.11 -4.13 29.72
C PRO A 340 4.61 -2.68 29.63
N GLY A 341 3.41 -2.46 29.10
CA GLY A 341 2.84 -1.12 28.88
C GLY A 341 3.24 -0.41 27.58
N GLU A 342 3.73 -1.17 26.59
CA GLU A 342 3.92 -0.76 25.20
C GLU A 342 2.76 -1.25 24.33
N ALA A 343 2.26 -0.40 23.44
CA ALA A 343 1.20 -0.73 22.51
C ALA A 343 1.79 -0.98 21.10
N VAL A 344 1.73 -2.24 20.66
CA VAL A 344 2.30 -2.67 19.37
C VAL A 344 1.29 -2.50 18.25
N ALA A 345 1.73 -1.90 17.14
CA ALA A 345 1.03 -1.88 15.87
C ALA A 345 1.90 -2.48 14.75
N VAL A 346 1.29 -3.16 13.79
CA VAL A 346 1.99 -3.77 12.65
C VAL A 346 1.46 -3.20 11.35
N HIS A 347 2.35 -2.82 10.43
CA HIS A 347 2.02 -2.33 9.09
C HIS A 347 2.45 -3.33 8.01
N LEU A 348 1.51 -3.70 7.12
CA LEU A 348 1.69 -4.74 6.11
C LEU A 348 1.40 -4.22 4.68
N PRO A 349 2.36 -4.33 3.72
CA PRO A 349 2.19 -3.91 2.33
C PRO A 349 1.57 -5.01 1.47
N LEU A 350 0.26 -5.16 1.57
CA LEU A 350 -0.46 -6.13 0.77
C LEU A 350 -0.52 -5.68 -0.70
N GLY A 351 -0.57 -6.63 -1.63
CA GLY A 351 -0.57 -6.31 -3.07
C GLY A 351 0.66 -5.56 -3.60
N SER A 352 1.73 -5.40 -2.80
CA SER A 352 3.02 -4.82 -3.24
C SER A 352 3.98 -5.90 -3.78
N GLY A 353 3.79 -7.17 -3.38
CA GLY A 353 4.73 -8.26 -3.66
C GLY A 353 6.03 -8.21 -2.84
N THR A 354 6.16 -7.26 -1.90
CA THR A 354 7.19 -7.26 -0.84
C THR A 354 6.82 -8.16 0.34
N PHE A 355 5.53 -8.43 0.54
CA PHE A 355 5.01 -9.22 1.65
C PHE A 355 4.21 -10.43 1.14
N SER A 356 4.46 -11.59 1.74
CA SER A 356 3.66 -12.80 1.56
C SER A 356 2.76 -13.02 2.78
N ALA A 357 1.45 -13.19 2.56
CA ALA A 357 0.48 -13.55 3.59
C ALA A 357 0.56 -15.05 4.00
N ALA A 358 1.75 -15.63 3.92
CA ALA A 358 2.02 -17.01 4.30
C ALA A 358 1.68 -17.28 5.77
N PRO A 359 1.23 -18.50 6.13
CA PRO A 359 0.95 -18.86 7.52
C PRO A 359 2.15 -18.75 8.47
N SER A 360 3.38 -18.83 7.95
CA SER A 360 4.63 -18.52 8.69
C SER A 360 4.65 -17.05 9.12
N THR A 361 4.58 -16.14 8.15
CA THR A 361 4.60 -14.69 8.35
C THR A 361 3.46 -14.22 9.26
N LEU A 362 2.24 -14.72 9.04
CA LEU A 362 1.08 -14.39 9.87
C LEU A 362 1.24 -14.88 11.32
N ARG A 363 1.93 -16.01 11.55
CA ARG A 363 2.26 -16.50 12.89
C ARG A 363 3.25 -15.57 13.60
N VAL A 364 4.27 -15.07 12.89
CA VAL A 364 5.20 -14.07 13.43
C VAL A 364 4.45 -12.81 13.85
N VAL A 365 3.59 -12.27 12.98
CA VAL A 365 2.74 -11.10 13.31
C VAL A 365 1.89 -11.35 14.57
N LYS A 366 1.31 -12.55 14.75
CA LYS A 366 0.55 -12.89 15.96
C LYS A 366 1.41 -12.99 17.22
N GLN A 367 2.67 -13.41 17.12
CA GLN A 367 3.58 -13.50 18.27
C GLN A 367 3.92 -12.13 18.86
N LEU A 368 3.87 -11.06 18.04
CA LEU A 368 4.04 -9.67 18.50
C LEU A 368 2.87 -9.17 19.37
N ARG A 369 1.73 -9.88 19.37
CA ARG A 369 0.48 -9.49 20.04
C ARG A 369 0.06 -8.04 19.76
N PRO A 370 -0.04 -7.62 18.48
CA PRO A 370 -0.40 -6.26 18.14
C PRO A 370 -1.79 -5.90 18.64
N ALA A 371 -1.93 -4.65 19.11
CA ALA A 371 -3.22 -4.01 19.34
C ALA A 371 -3.98 -3.83 18.02
N ILE A 372 -3.26 -3.53 16.93
CA ILE A 372 -3.80 -3.39 15.59
C ILE A 372 -2.79 -3.80 14.50
N VAL A 373 -3.30 -4.38 13.43
CA VAL A 373 -2.58 -4.61 12.18
C VAL A 373 -3.23 -3.78 11.09
N VAL A 374 -2.49 -2.85 10.50
CA VAL A 374 -2.94 -2.00 9.39
C VAL A 374 -2.35 -2.51 8.09
N CYS A 375 -3.21 -2.73 7.11
CA CYS A 375 -2.85 -3.31 5.83
C CYS A 375 -3.16 -2.32 4.71
N VAL A 376 -2.14 -2.00 3.91
CA VAL A 376 -2.27 -1.16 2.72
C VAL A 376 -2.16 -2.06 1.50
N ASP A 377 -3.23 -2.13 0.70
CA ASP A 377 -3.31 -2.89 -0.55
C ASP A 377 -3.36 -1.94 -1.75
N HIS A 378 -2.79 -2.33 -2.89
CA HIS A 378 -2.85 -1.58 -4.16
C HIS A 378 -3.87 -2.17 -5.16
N GLY A 379 -4.71 -3.13 -4.74
CA GLY A 379 -5.90 -3.59 -5.49
C GLY A 379 -5.62 -4.38 -6.77
N CYS A 380 -4.35 -4.58 -7.13
CA CYS A 380 -3.89 -5.19 -8.37
C CYS A 380 -3.47 -6.66 -8.24
N HIS A 381 -3.16 -7.13 -7.03
CA HIS A 381 -2.65 -8.48 -6.81
C HIS A 381 -3.77 -9.52 -6.81
N ARG A 382 -3.74 -10.43 -7.78
CA ARG A 382 -4.69 -11.55 -7.92
C ARG A 382 -3.97 -12.86 -8.24
N GLY A 383 -3.00 -13.21 -7.38
CA GLY A 383 -2.25 -14.48 -7.46
C GLY A 383 -3.10 -15.74 -7.30
N ASP A 384 -4.38 -15.59 -6.94
CA ASP A 384 -5.40 -16.65 -6.93
C ASP A 384 -5.87 -17.07 -8.33
N LEU A 385 -5.59 -16.25 -9.36
CA LEU A 385 -6.06 -16.44 -10.73
C LEU A 385 -4.97 -17.04 -11.66
N PRO A 386 -5.35 -17.59 -12.83
CA PRO A 386 -4.41 -17.88 -13.92
C PRO A 386 -3.60 -16.64 -14.31
N LEU A 387 -2.36 -16.84 -14.77
CA LEU A 387 -1.38 -15.78 -15.00
C LEU A 387 -1.91 -14.68 -15.93
N SER A 388 -2.71 -15.03 -16.93
CA SER A 388 -3.35 -14.09 -17.86
C SER A 388 -4.42 -13.22 -17.20
N HIS A 389 -5.21 -13.76 -16.28
CA HIS A 389 -6.21 -12.99 -15.54
C HIS A 389 -5.56 -12.08 -14.49
N HIS A 390 -4.50 -12.56 -13.81
CA HIS A 390 -3.67 -11.74 -12.94
C HIS A 390 -3.01 -10.59 -13.70
N ALA A 391 -2.34 -10.90 -14.82
CA ALA A 391 -1.74 -9.92 -15.73
C ALA A 391 -2.72 -8.84 -16.22
N LEU A 392 -3.96 -9.20 -16.55
CA LEU A 392 -5.01 -8.25 -16.92
C LEU A 392 -5.35 -7.28 -15.78
N ASN A 393 -5.42 -7.74 -14.53
CA ASN A 393 -5.67 -6.89 -13.37
C ASN A 393 -4.49 -5.95 -13.10
N VAL A 394 -3.25 -6.44 -13.22
CA VAL A 394 -2.02 -5.64 -13.10
C VAL A 394 -1.96 -4.53 -14.15
N VAL A 395 -2.26 -4.83 -15.43
CA VAL A 395 -2.30 -3.83 -16.50
C VAL A 395 -3.41 -2.81 -16.30
N ARG A 396 -4.62 -3.23 -15.90
CA ARG A 396 -5.74 -2.30 -15.67
C ARG A 396 -5.49 -1.35 -14.50
N SER A 397 -4.97 -1.87 -13.39
CA SER A 397 -4.60 -1.03 -12.23
C SER A 397 -3.44 -0.10 -12.56
N GLY A 398 -2.40 -0.59 -13.26
CA GLY A 398 -1.29 0.24 -13.75
C GLY A 398 -1.76 1.35 -14.69
N ALA A 399 -2.69 1.06 -15.61
CA ALA A 399 -3.25 2.03 -16.53
C ALA A 399 -4.06 3.11 -15.80
N ALA A 400 -4.92 2.72 -14.85
CA ALA A 400 -5.70 3.66 -14.03
C ALA A 400 -4.81 4.52 -13.13
N PHE A 401 -3.72 3.95 -12.59
CA PHE A 401 -2.73 4.69 -11.83
C PHE A 401 -2.03 5.76 -12.68
N LEU A 402 -1.58 5.41 -13.89
CA LEU A 402 -0.96 6.38 -14.82
C LEU A 402 -1.96 7.43 -15.32
N GLU A 403 -3.18 7.05 -15.65
CA GLU A 403 -4.25 7.98 -16.02
C GLU A 403 -4.54 8.99 -14.88
N SER A 404 -4.50 8.55 -13.62
CA SER A 404 -4.69 9.44 -12.46
C SER A 404 -3.56 10.47 -12.29
N LEU A 405 -2.34 10.16 -12.75
CA LEU A 405 -1.19 11.09 -12.74
C LEU A 405 -1.28 12.08 -13.90
N ASP A 406 -1.60 11.59 -15.11
CA ASP A 406 -1.82 12.43 -16.30
C ASP A 406 -2.93 13.45 -16.04
N ALA A 407 -4.07 13.00 -15.49
CA ALA A 407 -5.23 13.84 -15.22
C ALA A 407 -5.05 14.82 -14.04
N ALA A 408 -4.06 14.57 -13.17
CA ALA A 408 -3.60 15.52 -12.17
C ALA A 408 -2.68 16.62 -12.77
N GLY A 409 -2.31 16.52 -14.05
CA GLY A 409 -1.39 17.46 -14.71
C GLY A 409 0.06 17.28 -14.28
N ALA A 410 0.45 16.08 -13.83
CA ALA A 410 1.79 15.80 -13.33
C ALA A 410 2.87 16.05 -14.41
N PRO A 411 4.01 16.70 -14.07
CA PRO A 411 5.11 16.90 -15.01
C PRO A 411 5.61 15.59 -15.63
N ALA A 412 5.94 15.61 -16.92
CA ALA A 412 6.34 14.38 -17.64
C ALA A 412 7.59 13.70 -17.07
N ASP A 413 8.53 14.48 -16.49
CA ASP A 413 9.71 13.94 -15.81
C ASP A 413 9.36 13.30 -14.45
N ALA A 414 8.40 13.88 -13.72
CA ALA A 414 7.86 13.34 -12.49
C ALA A 414 7.15 12.00 -12.75
N VAL A 415 6.29 11.94 -13.78
CA VAL A 415 5.63 10.71 -14.22
C VAL A 415 6.65 9.65 -14.66
N ALA A 416 7.68 10.01 -15.43
CA ALA A 416 8.74 9.08 -15.85
C ALA A 416 9.51 8.48 -14.66
N LYS A 417 9.81 9.28 -13.62
CA LYS A 417 10.43 8.80 -12.37
C LYS A 417 9.50 7.80 -11.65
N VAL A 418 8.21 8.11 -11.53
CA VAL A 418 7.21 7.25 -10.89
C VAL A 418 7.02 5.94 -11.65
N GLU A 419 6.96 5.97 -12.99
CA GLU A 419 6.91 4.78 -13.84
C GLU A 419 8.11 3.86 -13.60
N GLN A 420 9.33 4.40 -13.72
CA GLN A 420 10.56 3.61 -13.68
C GLN A 420 10.92 3.09 -12.29
N TYR A 421 10.66 3.85 -11.21
CA TYR A 421 11.12 3.52 -9.85
C TYR A 421 10.00 3.06 -8.89
N ILE A 422 8.72 3.20 -9.25
CA ILE A 422 7.59 2.74 -8.42
C ILE A 422 6.73 1.73 -9.17
N LEU A 423 6.18 2.08 -10.34
CA LEU A 423 5.24 1.21 -11.06
C LEU A 423 5.96 -0.04 -11.59
N ARG A 424 7.06 0.13 -12.31
CA ARG A 424 7.83 -0.99 -12.88
C ARG A 424 8.27 -2.01 -11.82
N PRO A 425 8.96 -1.64 -10.72
CA PRO A 425 9.33 -2.62 -9.69
C PRO A 425 8.13 -3.27 -9.01
N ARG A 426 6.97 -2.60 -8.93
CA ARG A 426 5.72 -3.18 -8.41
C ARG A 426 5.17 -4.24 -9.37
N VAL A 427 5.07 -3.94 -10.66
CA VAL A 427 4.63 -4.89 -11.70
C VAL A 427 5.55 -6.12 -11.78
N GLU A 428 6.86 -5.91 -11.71
CA GLU A 428 7.86 -6.98 -11.71
C GLU A 428 7.71 -7.90 -10.48
N ARG A 429 7.58 -7.35 -9.26
CA ARG A 429 7.32 -8.15 -8.04
C ARG A 429 5.99 -8.90 -8.08
N LEU A 430 4.94 -8.28 -8.63
CA LEU A 430 3.61 -8.88 -8.72
C LEU A 430 3.54 -10.12 -9.63
N LEU A 431 4.42 -10.25 -10.63
CA LEU A 431 4.48 -11.46 -11.47
C LEU A 431 5.41 -12.54 -10.90
N LEU A 432 6.34 -12.17 -10.02
CA LEU A 432 7.25 -13.09 -9.33
C LEU A 432 6.67 -13.64 -8.02
N SER A 433 5.63 -13.01 -7.47
CA SER A 433 5.00 -13.44 -6.21
C SER A 433 4.27 -14.78 -6.33
N ASP A 434 4.34 -15.60 -5.28
CA ASP A 434 3.69 -16.90 -5.19
C ASP A 434 2.17 -16.83 -5.45
N ARG A 435 1.63 -17.93 -6.02
CA ARG A 435 0.18 -18.11 -6.14
C ARG A 435 -0.40 -18.46 -4.78
N MET A 436 -1.14 -17.53 -4.21
CA MET A 436 -1.79 -17.67 -2.91
C MET A 436 -3.29 -17.40 -3.02
N PRO A 437 -4.12 -17.98 -2.13
CA PRO A 437 -5.49 -17.52 -1.92
C PRO A 437 -5.52 -16.02 -1.57
N PRO A 438 -6.67 -15.33 -1.78
CA PRO A 438 -6.82 -13.93 -1.39
C PRO A 438 -6.38 -13.70 0.05
N TRP A 439 -5.58 -12.65 0.28
CA TRP A 439 -4.93 -12.42 1.56
C TRP A 439 -5.93 -12.27 2.71
N GLN A 440 -7.14 -11.77 2.45
CA GLN A 440 -8.22 -11.67 3.44
C GLN A 440 -8.65 -13.05 3.94
N THR A 441 -8.67 -14.05 3.07
CA THR A 441 -8.93 -15.45 3.43
C THR A 441 -7.77 -16.01 4.26
N MET A 442 -6.53 -15.68 3.92
CA MET A 442 -5.35 -16.07 4.72
C MET A 442 -5.42 -15.49 6.13
N PHE A 443 -5.74 -14.21 6.26
CA PHE A 443 -5.95 -13.52 7.54
C PHE A 443 -7.06 -14.18 8.37
N ALA A 444 -8.24 -14.39 7.78
CA ALA A 444 -9.35 -15.07 8.45
C ALA A 444 -8.96 -16.49 8.91
N SER A 445 -8.23 -17.25 8.08
CA SER A 445 -7.79 -18.60 8.41
C SER A 445 -6.73 -18.66 9.53
N ALA A 446 -5.88 -17.63 9.63
CA ALA A 446 -4.97 -17.41 10.76
C ALA A 446 -5.68 -16.84 11.99
N GLY A 447 -6.99 -16.57 11.91
CA GLY A 447 -7.83 -16.06 12.99
C GLY A 447 -7.68 -14.56 13.24
N PHE A 448 -7.30 -13.76 12.24
CA PHE A 448 -7.43 -12.30 12.33
C PHE A 448 -8.89 -11.89 12.08
N ALA A 449 -9.38 -10.95 12.87
CA ALA A 449 -10.71 -10.37 12.70
C ALA A 449 -10.60 -8.95 12.11
N PRO A 450 -11.42 -8.59 11.11
CA PRO A 450 -11.45 -7.23 10.58
C PRO A 450 -11.99 -6.23 11.63
N VAL A 451 -11.52 -4.99 11.56
CA VAL A 451 -11.89 -3.88 12.43
C VAL A 451 -12.51 -2.77 11.57
N GLN A 452 -13.63 -2.19 12.03
CA GLN A 452 -14.25 -1.07 11.33
C GLN A 452 -13.41 0.19 11.52
N LEU A 453 -13.23 0.97 10.44
CA LEU A 453 -12.53 2.26 10.51
C LEU A 453 -13.49 3.31 11.09
N SER A 454 -12.94 4.32 11.76
CA SER A 454 -13.74 5.38 12.39
C SER A 454 -14.34 6.35 11.36
N SER A 455 -15.42 7.02 11.75
CA SER A 455 -15.97 8.14 10.98
C SER A 455 -14.99 9.32 10.85
N ALA A 456 -14.02 9.44 11.77
CA ALA A 456 -12.92 10.40 11.65
C ALA A 456 -11.99 10.05 10.48
N ALA A 457 -11.59 8.77 10.34
CA ALA A 457 -10.78 8.30 9.21
C ALA A 457 -11.50 8.50 7.87
N GLU A 458 -12.82 8.27 7.84
CA GLU A 458 -13.68 8.51 6.68
C GLU A 458 -13.74 9.99 6.29
N ALA A 459 -14.08 10.86 7.24
CA ALA A 459 -14.18 12.31 7.01
C ALA A 459 -12.83 12.92 6.60
N GLN A 460 -11.72 12.47 7.19
CA GLN A 460 -10.37 12.91 6.84
C GLN A 460 -10.00 12.49 5.41
N ALA A 461 -10.28 11.24 5.03
CA ALA A 461 -10.04 10.75 3.68
C ALA A 461 -10.84 11.50 2.61
N GLU A 462 -12.14 11.74 2.87
CA GLU A 462 -12.98 12.54 1.97
C GLU A 462 -12.51 14.00 1.87
N CYS A 463 -12.12 14.62 2.99
CA CYS A 463 -11.60 15.98 3.01
C CYS A 463 -10.30 16.12 2.22
N LEU A 464 -9.37 15.16 2.38
CA LEU A 464 -8.12 15.10 1.62
C LEU A 464 -8.38 15.08 0.11
N VAL A 465 -9.26 14.19 -0.38
CA VAL A 465 -9.59 14.12 -1.81
C VAL A 465 -10.21 15.44 -2.29
N ARG A 466 -11.22 15.95 -1.56
CA ARG A 466 -11.91 17.20 -1.89
C ARG A 466 -10.97 18.41 -1.99
N ARG A 467 -9.96 18.51 -1.11
CA ARG A 467 -8.99 19.61 -1.09
C ARG A 467 -7.87 19.43 -2.12
N ARG A 468 -7.37 18.21 -2.29
CA ARG A 468 -6.14 17.94 -3.07
C ARG A 468 -6.39 17.71 -4.56
N THR A 469 -7.57 17.24 -4.95
CA THR A 469 -7.87 16.91 -6.35
C THR A 469 -9.05 17.74 -6.87
N PRO A 470 -8.78 18.91 -7.48
CA PRO A 470 -9.83 19.72 -8.13
C PRO A 470 -10.37 19.06 -9.41
N THR A 471 -9.59 18.16 -10.03
CA THR A 471 -10.04 17.36 -11.17
C THR A 471 -10.98 16.23 -10.69
N PRO A 472 -12.19 16.07 -11.26
CA PRO A 472 -13.07 14.96 -10.93
C PRO A 472 -12.47 13.62 -11.40
N GLY A 473 -12.45 12.64 -10.51
CA GLY A 473 -12.00 11.28 -10.84
C GLY A 473 -11.51 10.47 -9.64
N PHE A 474 -11.03 11.13 -8.58
CA PHE A 474 -10.74 10.46 -7.31
C PHE A 474 -12.01 10.35 -6.45
N LEU A 475 -12.26 9.16 -5.88
CA LEU A 475 -13.36 8.90 -4.94
C LEU A 475 -12.88 8.07 -3.75
N VAL A 476 -13.45 8.33 -2.57
CA VAL A 476 -13.31 7.47 -1.39
C VAL A 476 -14.51 6.52 -1.35
N GLU A 477 -14.25 5.22 -1.26
CA GLU A 477 -15.25 4.18 -1.05
C GLU A 477 -15.09 3.58 0.36
N LYS A 478 -16.13 3.73 1.18
CA LYS A 478 -16.26 3.05 2.46
C LYS A 478 -16.65 1.59 2.26
N ARG A 479 -15.88 0.67 2.85
CA ARG A 479 -16.18 -0.75 2.97
C ARG A 479 -16.30 -1.13 4.45
N GLN A 480 -16.85 -2.30 4.76
CA GLN A 480 -17.16 -2.70 6.14
C GLN A 480 -15.96 -2.68 7.11
N ALA A 481 -14.74 -2.83 6.62
CA ALA A 481 -13.51 -2.82 7.40
C ALA A 481 -12.30 -2.24 6.62
N ALA A 482 -12.59 -1.36 5.64
CA ALA A 482 -11.57 -0.74 4.82
C ALA A 482 -12.05 0.58 4.21
N LEU A 483 -11.13 1.48 3.90
CA LEU A 483 -11.35 2.62 3.01
C LEU A 483 -10.52 2.45 1.75
N ALA A 484 -11.16 2.58 0.59
CA ALA A 484 -10.52 2.46 -0.71
C ALA A 484 -10.52 3.82 -1.44
N LEU A 485 -9.35 4.27 -1.89
CA LEU A 485 -9.21 5.36 -2.83
C LEU A 485 -9.27 4.79 -4.25
N ARG A 486 -10.22 5.30 -5.03
CA ARG A 486 -10.47 4.89 -6.41
C ARG A 486 -10.15 6.03 -7.37
N TRP A 487 -9.67 5.68 -8.56
CA TRP A 487 -9.67 6.54 -9.72
C TRP A 487 -10.70 6.00 -10.71
N GLN A 488 -11.74 6.79 -10.99
CA GLN A 488 -12.93 6.37 -11.73
C GLN A 488 -13.52 5.08 -11.12
N GLN A 489 -13.59 4.00 -11.90
CA GLN A 489 -14.06 2.69 -11.45
C GLN A 489 -12.94 1.77 -10.94
N SER A 490 -11.68 2.21 -10.95
CA SER A 490 -10.51 1.40 -10.59
C SER A 490 -10.03 1.72 -9.17
N GLU A 491 -9.67 0.70 -8.40
CA GLU A 491 -9.04 0.85 -7.09
C GLU A 491 -7.54 1.16 -7.24
N LEU A 492 -7.04 2.15 -6.50
CA LEU A 492 -5.62 2.53 -6.49
C LEU A 492 -4.90 2.15 -5.19
N VAL A 493 -5.58 2.36 -4.05
CA VAL A 493 -5.07 1.98 -2.73
C VAL A 493 -6.21 1.78 -1.74
N THR A 494 -6.12 0.73 -0.93
CA THR A 494 -7.08 0.39 0.12
C THR A 494 -6.35 0.25 1.45
N VAL A 495 -6.86 0.92 2.48
CA VAL A 495 -6.38 0.80 3.86
C VAL A 495 -7.41 0.00 4.65
N SER A 496 -6.98 -1.06 5.32
CA SER A 496 -7.83 -1.92 6.14
C SER A 496 -7.21 -2.25 7.49
N ALA A 497 -8.05 -2.52 8.49
CA ALA A 497 -7.64 -2.67 9.88
C ALA A 497 -8.04 -4.07 10.41
N TRP A 498 -7.15 -4.71 11.17
CA TRP A 498 -7.31 -6.10 11.64
C TRP A 498 -6.77 -6.27 13.06
N ARG A 499 -7.36 -7.20 13.81
CA ARG A 499 -6.91 -7.61 15.16
C ARG A 499 -6.67 -9.12 15.24
N CYS A 500 -5.79 -9.54 16.15
CA CYS A 500 -5.35 -10.94 16.34
C CYS A 500 -6.35 -11.82 17.10
#